data_AF-V4L9G7-F1
#
_entry.id   AF-V4L9G7-F1
#
_cell.length_a   1.000
_cell.length_b   1.000
_cell.length_c   1.000
_cell.angle_alpha   90.00
_cell.angle_beta   90.00
_cell.angle_gamma   90.00
#
_symmetry.space_group_name_H-M   'P 1'
#
loop_
_entity.id
_entity.type
_entity.pdbx_description
1 polymer ?
#
loop_
_entity_poly.entity_id
_entity_poly.type
_entity_poly.pdbx_seq_one_letter_code
_entity_poly.pdbx_strand_id
1 'polypeptide(L)'
;MDVGWCFFFLLVQSLLFLPSHTQSDSFTSVLVSQNGLDFVKNLLVNKAIASIIPLQIPRIEKSVRIPFLGGIDVVVSNLTIYELDVASSYVKLGETGVVIVASGTTCNLSMNWHYSYSTWLAPIEISDQGIASVQVEGMEIGLSLGLQSDEGGLKLSLSECGCHVNDISIELEGGASWFYQGMVNAFKDQIGASVESTIAKKLSEGVSDLDSFLQSLPKEIPVDDKAALNVTFTSDPILKDSSVTFEIDGLFTKRETNQDLKSFFRNSASSAICPGNSKMLGISVDEAVFNSAAALYYNAEFMQWIVDKIPEQTLLNTARWRFIIPQLYKKYPNQDMNLNISLSSPPLVKISEEYVGANVDADLVIDVLQADQVIPVACISLVIRGSGALRVMGNNLGGSVRLEDFSMSLKWSNIGNLHLHLLQPIVRTVIQTVFVPYANDHLEKGFPLPIIRGFTLENAEIICSNSEIAVCSDVAYLDSSQQLRSRLTLPRSTPWKSKLL
;
A
#
# COMPACT_ATOMS: atom_id res chain seq x y z
N MET A 1 58.15 -18.33 19.39
CA MET A 1 56.83 -17.90 19.87
C MET A 1 55.98 -17.74 18.63
N ASP A 2 55.20 -18.78 18.34
CA ASP A 2 54.59 -19.03 17.04
C ASP A 2 53.41 -18.12 16.74
N VAL A 3 53.49 -17.49 15.57
CA VAL A 3 52.48 -16.62 14.95
C VAL A 3 51.17 -17.38 14.64
N GLY A 4 51.17 -18.71 14.76
CA GLY A 4 50.02 -19.58 14.50
C GLY A 4 48.91 -19.54 15.57
N TRP A 5 49.19 -19.11 16.80
CA TRP A 5 48.18 -19.12 17.88
C TRP A 5 47.31 -17.85 17.97
N CYS A 6 47.76 -16.71 17.41
CA CYS A 6 46.94 -15.49 17.39
C CYS A 6 45.84 -15.53 16.33
N PHE A 7 46.04 -16.26 15.22
CA PHE A 7 45.02 -16.38 14.17
C PHE A 7 43.83 -17.26 14.58
N PHE A 8 44.04 -18.24 15.45
CA PHE A 8 42.96 -19.14 15.88
C PHE A 8 41.98 -18.46 16.85
N PHE A 9 42.43 -17.49 17.66
CA PHE A 9 41.54 -16.74 18.57
C PHE A 9 40.72 -15.64 17.86
N LEU A 10 41.23 -15.08 16.76
CA LEU A 10 40.48 -14.10 15.94
C LEU A 10 39.40 -14.75 15.07
N LEU A 11 39.61 -15.98 14.61
CA LEU A 11 38.63 -16.73 13.81
C LEU A 11 37.47 -17.32 14.65
N VAL A 12 37.69 -17.56 15.94
CA VAL A 12 36.63 -18.09 16.83
C VAL A 12 35.72 -16.97 17.38
N GLN A 13 36.20 -15.72 17.47
CA GLN A 13 35.34 -14.58 17.83
C GLN A 13 34.44 -14.10 16.68
N SER A 14 34.81 -14.33 15.42
CA SER A 14 33.94 -14.04 14.26
C SER A 14 32.81 -15.06 14.04
N LEU A 15 32.82 -16.20 14.75
CA LEU A 15 31.80 -17.24 14.65
C LEU A 15 30.65 -17.11 15.67
N LEU A 16 30.68 -16.11 16.56
CA LEU A 16 29.65 -15.91 17.60
C LEU A 16 28.82 -14.63 17.45
N PHE A 17 29.00 -13.89 16.35
CA PHE A 17 28.07 -12.83 15.96
C PHE A 17 27.58 -13.09 14.54
N LEU A 18 26.84 -14.19 14.34
CA LEU A 18 25.76 -14.09 13.38
C LEU A 18 24.78 -13.08 13.99
N PRO A 19 24.43 -11.98 13.30
CA PRO A 19 23.21 -11.29 13.65
C PRO A 19 22.14 -12.37 13.55
N SER A 20 21.52 -12.70 14.69
CA SER A 20 20.17 -13.21 14.65
C SER A 20 19.36 -12.08 14.01
N HIS A 21 19.26 -12.09 12.67
CA HIS A 21 18.10 -11.52 12.03
C HIS A 21 16.95 -12.33 12.62
N THR A 22 16.34 -11.79 13.67
CA THR A 22 14.98 -12.15 14.05
C THR A 22 14.15 -11.71 12.86
N GLN A 23 14.04 -12.58 11.86
CA GLN A 23 13.12 -12.39 10.77
C GLN A 23 11.74 -12.38 11.44
N SER A 24 11.20 -11.19 11.60
CA SER A 24 9.85 -11.01 12.12
C SER A 24 8.92 -11.70 11.13
N ASP A 25 8.00 -12.51 11.63
CA ASP A 25 7.01 -13.18 10.79
C ASP A 25 6.25 -12.13 9.97
N SER A 26 6.07 -12.42 8.68
CA SER A 26 5.36 -11.61 7.70
C SER A 26 4.19 -12.43 7.17
N PHE A 27 2.99 -11.84 7.15
CA PHE A 27 1.77 -12.49 6.67
C PHE A 27 1.14 -11.75 5.49
N THR A 28 1.74 -10.64 5.06
CA THR A 28 1.34 -9.93 3.85
C THR A 28 2.57 -9.43 3.12
N SER A 29 2.58 -9.56 1.80
CA SER A 29 3.63 -9.02 0.95
C SER A 29 3.06 -8.12 -0.13
N VAL A 30 3.79 -7.06 -0.47
CA VAL A 30 3.43 -6.11 -1.52
C VAL A 30 4.56 -6.11 -2.55
N LEU A 31 4.28 -6.63 -3.74
CA LEU A 31 5.19 -6.69 -4.87
C LEU A 31 4.88 -5.55 -5.85
N VAL A 32 5.89 -4.73 -6.14
CA VAL A 32 5.86 -3.74 -7.22
C VAL A 32 6.68 -4.29 -8.37
N SER A 33 6.04 -4.54 -9.51
CA SER A 33 6.70 -5.08 -10.71
C SER A 33 7.46 -3.99 -11.48
N GLN A 34 8.21 -4.38 -12.51
CA GLN A 34 8.84 -3.45 -13.43
C GLN A 34 7.85 -2.42 -14.01
N ASN A 35 6.64 -2.85 -14.40
CA ASN A 35 5.61 -1.93 -14.89
C ASN A 35 5.17 -0.94 -13.81
N GLY A 36 5.09 -1.38 -12.55
CA GLY A 36 4.83 -0.51 -11.40
C GLY A 36 5.96 0.48 -11.15
N LEU A 37 7.21 0.03 -11.26
CA LEU A 37 8.38 0.90 -11.14
C LEU A 37 8.44 1.94 -12.26
N ASP A 38 8.16 1.54 -13.50
CA ASP A 38 8.11 2.46 -14.65
C ASP A 38 6.99 3.50 -14.48
N PHE A 39 5.83 3.08 -13.96
CA PHE A 39 4.73 3.97 -13.62
C PHE A 39 5.14 5.00 -12.55
N VAL A 40 5.72 4.55 -11.43
CA VAL A 40 6.19 5.43 -10.35
C VAL A 40 7.29 6.36 -10.86
N LYS A 41 8.25 5.86 -11.64
CA LYS A 41 9.31 6.66 -12.26
C LYS A 41 8.72 7.78 -13.12
N ASN A 42 7.77 7.48 -14.01
CA ASN A 42 7.12 8.50 -14.84
C ASN A 42 6.40 9.56 -13.97
N LEU A 43 5.71 9.13 -12.92
CA LEU A 43 5.05 10.05 -11.97
C LEU A 43 6.07 10.96 -11.26
N LEU A 44 7.20 10.41 -10.82
CA LEU A 44 8.26 11.17 -10.14
C LEU A 44 8.98 12.13 -11.08
N VAL A 45 9.26 11.73 -12.33
CA VAL A 45 9.83 12.62 -13.36
C VAL A 45 8.91 13.83 -13.58
N ASN A 46 7.61 13.60 -13.76
CA ASN A 46 6.65 14.70 -13.94
C ASN A 46 6.59 15.65 -12.72
N LYS A 47 6.63 15.09 -11.50
CA LYS A 47 6.69 15.89 -10.27
C LYS A 47 8.00 16.68 -10.14
N ALA A 48 9.13 16.10 -10.57
CA ALA A 48 10.42 16.77 -10.57
C ALA A 48 10.46 17.92 -11.58
N ILE A 49 9.94 17.73 -12.80
CA ILE A 49 9.80 18.81 -13.79
C ILE A 49 8.98 19.96 -13.21
N ALA A 50 7.83 19.66 -12.61
CA ALA A 50 6.96 20.66 -12.00
C ALA A 50 7.60 21.38 -10.79
N SER A 51 8.54 20.76 -10.08
CA SER A 51 9.26 21.38 -8.96
C SER A 51 10.49 22.19 -9.39
N ILE A 52 11.00 21.93 -10.60
CA ILE A 52 12.11 22.66 -11.22
C ILE A 52 11.61 23.85 -12.03
N ILE A 53 10.35 23.91 -12.47
CA ILE A 53 9.85 25.03 -13.29
C ILE A 53 8.94 25.97 -12.45
N PRO A 54 9.28 27.27 -12.31
CA PRO A 54 10.53 27.93 -12.66
C PRO A 54 11.60 27.78 -11.55
N LEU A 55 12.88 27.66 -11.93
CA LEU A 55 14.01 27.57 -10.99
C LEU A 55 15.02 28.68 -11.24
N GLN A 56 15.34 29.41 -10.19
CA GLN A 56 16.30 30.50 -10.20
C GLN A 56 17.70 29.97 -9.94
N ILE A 57 18.63 30.35 -10.82
CA ILE A 57 20.06 30.04 -10.68
C ILE A 57 20.78 31.26 -10.11
N PRO A 58 21.75 31.07 -9.19
CA PRO A 58 22.52 32.18 -8.61
C PRO A 58 23.22 33.05 -9.66
N ARG A 59 23.40 34.34 -9.33
CA ARG A 59 24.16 35.28 -10.17
C ARG A 59 25.58 34.77 -10.42
N ILE A 60 26.07 34.98 -11.64
CA ILE A 60 27.41 34.63 -12.07
C ILE A 60 28.17 35.91 -12.45
N GLU A 61 29.37 36.10 -11.91
CA GLU A 61 30.22 37.27 -12.18
C GLU A 61 31.62 36.80 -12.63
N LYS A 62 32.15 37.39 -13.71
CA LYS A 62 33.47 37.02 -14.25
C LYS A 62 34.13 38.17 -14.99
N SER A 63 35.44 38.30 -14.81
CA SER A 63 36.27 39.20 -15.61
C SER A 63 36.82 38.45 -16.83
N VAL A 64 36.50 38.92 -18.04
CA VAL A 64 36.94 38.34 -19.31
C VAL A 64 37.97 39.25 -19.95
N ARG A 65 39.06 38.69 -20.46
CA ARG A 65 40.08 39.47 -21.18
C ARG A 65 39.83 39.40 -22.68
N ILE A 66 39.46 40.53 -23.27
CA ILE A 66 39.21 40.61 -24.71
C ILE A 66 40.41 41.27 -25.41
N PRO A 67 40.89 40.72 -26.54
CA PRO A 67 41.95 41.35 -27.33
C PRO A 67 41.63 42.82 -27.61
N PHE A 68 42.64 43.68 -27.50
CA PHE A 68 42.54 45.14 -27.71
C PHE A 68 41.74 45.96 -26.66
N LEU A 69 40.84 45.33 -25.88
CA LEU A 69 39.99 46.02 -24.89
C LEU A 69 40.42 45.81 -23.43
N GLY A 70 41.22 44.79 -23.13
CA GLY A 70 41.68 44.52 -21.76
C GLY A 70 40.67 43.68 -20.97
N GLY A 71 40.68 43.83 -19.64
CA GLY A 71 39.75 43.12 -18.76
C GLY A 71 38.38 43.81 -18.76
N ILE A 72 37.32 43.03 -18.98
CA ILE A 72 35.93 43.46 -18.96
C ILE A 72 35.23 42.66 -17.87
N ASP A 73 34.55 43.37 -16.97
CA ASP A 73 33.72 42.73 -15.96
C ASP A 73 32.34 42.46 -16.55
N VAL A 74 31.93 41.20 -16.47
CA VAL A 74 30.65 40.73 -16.98
C VAL A 74 29.87 40.08 -15.85
N VAL A 75 28.60 40.44 -15.77
CA VAL A 75 27.63 39.90 -14.83
C VAL A 75 26.48 39.26 -15.59
N VAL A 76 26.15 38.02 -15.22
CA VAL A 76 24.95 37.32 -15.65
C VAL A 76 24.03 37.15 -14.44
N SER A 77 22.79 37.59 -14.55
CA SER A 77 21.82 37.64 -13.45
C SER A 77 20.43 37.22 -13.90
N ASN A 78 19.51 36.99 -12.95
CA ASN A 78 18.13 36.57 -13.22
C ASN A 78 18.05 35.31 -14.12
N LEU A 79 18.98 34.37 -13.92
CA LEU A 79 19.03 33.13 -14.66
C LEU A 79 17.85 32.26 -14.22
N THR A 80 16.89 32.03 -15.11
CA THR A 80 15.65 31.31 -14.79
C THR A 80 15.46 30.15 -15.76
N ILE A 81 15.44 28.93 -15.23
CA ILE A 81 14.93 27.76 -15.95
C ILE A 81 13.41 27.91 -16.03
N TYR A 82 12.87 27.95 -17.25
CA TYR A 82 11.43 28.07 -17.46
C TYR A 82 10.83 26.89 -18.25
N GLU A 83 11.66 26.02 -18.80
CA GLU A 83 11.25 24.82 -19.51
C GLU A 83 12.28 23.71 -19.30
N LEU A 84 11.80 22.49 -19.12
CA LEU A 84 12.59 21.28 -18.94
C LEU A 84 11.84 20.13 -19.61
N ASP A 85 12.46 19.49 -20.58
CA ASP A 85 11.89 18.35 -21.31
C ASP A 85 12.80 17.12 -21.21
N VAL A 86 12.22 15.98 -20.83
CA VAL A 86 12.94 14.73 -20.61
C VAL A 86 12.62 13.77 -21.76
N ALA A 87 13.55 13.62 -22.70
CA ALA A 87 13.35 12.79 -23.88
C ALA A 87 13.13 11.31 -23.54
N SER A 88 13.90 10.78 -22.58
CA SER A 88 13.74 9.40 -22.12
C SER A 88 14.14 9.24 -20.67
N SER A 89 13.54 8.27 -19.98
CA SER A 89 13.94 7.89 -18.63
C SER A 89 13.72 6.40 -18.39
N TYR A 90 14.52 5.81 -17.52
CA TYR A 90 14.37 4.42 -17.09
C TYR A 90 14.65 4.27 -15.60
N VAL A 91 14.17 3.15 -15.05
CA VAL A 91 14.43 2.74 -13.68
C VAL A 91 15.06 1.36 -13.67
N LYS A 92 16.08 1.16 -12.84
CA LYS A 92 16.74 -0.12 -12.62
C LYS A 92 16.87 -0.39 -11.13
N LEU A 93 16.89 -1.67 -10.78
CA LEU A 93 17.14 -2.12 -9.43
C LEU A 93 18.62 -2.49 -9.30
N GLY A 94 19.26 -1.98 -8.25
CA GLY A 94 20.61 -2.35 -7.84
C GLY A 94 20.57 -3.27 -6.63
N GLU A 95 21.74 -3.59 -6.07
CA GLU A 95 21.84 -4.47 -4.90
C GLU A 95 21.19 -3.88 -3.64
N THR A 96 21.24 -2.55 -3.49
CA THR A 96 20.81 -1.84 -2.27
C THR A 96 19.70 -0.83 -2.50
N GLY A 97 19.15 -0.74 -3.72
CA GLY A 97 18.03 0.14 -3.98
C GLY A 97 17.70 0.36 -5.46
N VAL A 98 17.28 1.57 -5.79
CA VAL A 98 16.69 1.95 -7.07
C VAL A 98 17.53 3.04 -7.74
N VAL A 99 17.81 2.87 -9.03
CA VAL A 99 18.49 3.86 -9.86
C VAL A 99 17.51 4.40 -10.90
N ILE A 100 17.33 5.71 -10.93
CA ILE A 100 16.53 6.42 -11.94
C ILE A 100 17.47 7.23 -12.80
N VAL A 101 17.35 7.09 -14.12
CA VAL A 101 18.15 7.85 -15.08
C VAL A 101 17.23 8.54 -16.08
N ALA A 102 17.49 9.82 -16.33
CA ALA A 102 16.87 10.61 -17.37
C ALA A 102 17.94 11.05 -18.38
N SER A 103 17.68 10.78 -19.65
CA SER A 103 18.66 10.92 -20.74
C SER A 103 18.12 11.78 -21.87
N GLY A 104 19.01 12.54 -22.49
CA GLY A 104 18.67 13.49 -23.55
C GLY A 104 17.77 14.64 -23.06
N THR A 105 17.90 15.03 -21.79
CA THR A 105 17.09 16.11 -21.21
C THR A 105 17.50 17.45 -21.83
N THR A 106 16.53 18.30 -22.16
CA THR A 106 16.75 19.67 -22.61
C THR A 106 16.19 20.66 -21.61
N CYS A 107 16.81 21.83 -21.51
CA CYS A 107 16.41 22.87 -20.57
C CYS A 107 16.55 24.24 -21.24
N ASN A 108 15.50 25.05 -21.19
CA ASN A 108 15.53 26.44 -21.68
C ASN A 108 15.58 27.41 -20.50
N LEU A 109 16.50 28.37 -20.60
CA LEU A 109 16.72 29.39 -19.60
C LEU A 109 16.69 30.78 -20.22
N SER A 110 16.22 31.74 -19.43
CA SER A 110 16.40 33.15 -19.72
C SER A 110 17.39 33.75 -18.73
N MET A 111 18.19 34.71 -19.17
CA MET A 111 19.13 35.42 -18.31
C MET A 111 19.30 36.87 -18.74
N ASN A 112 19.64 37.73 -17.79
CA ASN A 112 20.08 39.09 -18.06
C ASN A 112 21.60 39.11 -18.07
N TRP A 113 22.20 39.79 -19.04
CA TRP A 113 23.63 40.03 -19.10
C TRP A 113 23.93 41.53 -19.02
N HIS A 114 25.06 41.84 -18.40
CA HIS A 114 25.60 43.20 -18.31
C HIS A 114 27.11 43.15 -18.38
N TYR A 115 27.73 44.08 -19.09
CA TYR A 115 29.17 44.29 -19.02
C TYR A 115 29.51 45.76 -18.85
N SER A 116 30.65 46.02 -18.21
CA SER A 116 31.26 47.36 -18.15
C SER A 116 32.78 47.28 -18.32
N TYR A 117 33.36 48.24 -19.04
CA TYR A 117 34.80 48.42 -19.12
C TYR A 117 35.21 49.88 -19.36
N SER A 118 36.42 50.22 -18.92
CA SER A 118 37.04 51.53 -19.11
C SER A 118 38.08 51.51 -20.24
N THR A 119 38.01 52.47 -21.17
CA THR A 119 38.96 52.56 -22.30
C THR A 119 40.18 53.42 -21.99
N TRP A 120 41.29 53.22 -22.72
CA TRP A 120 42.53 53.99 -22.56
C TRP A 120 42.52 55.37 -23.26
N LEU A 121 41.54 55.63 -24.14
CA LEU A 121 41.49 56.82 -24.98
C LEU A 121 40.68 58.00 -24.39
N ALA A 122 39.95 57.78 -23.29
CA ALA A 122 39.27 58.79 -22.47
C ALA A 122 38.65 58.09 -21.23
N PRO A 123 38.43 58.77 -20.08
CA PRO A 123 37.73 58.19 -18.92
C PRO A 123 36.22 58.08 -19.18
N ILE A 124 35.84 57.33 -20.20
CA ILE A 124 34.46 57.00 -20.56
C ILE A 124 34.26 55.52 -20.22
N GLU A 125 33.31 55.26 -19.33
CA GLU A 125 32.83 53.92 -19.01
C GLU A 125 31.86 53.49 -20.13
N ILE A 126 32.17 52.38 -20.78
CA ILE A 126 31.30 51.77 -21.79
C ILE A 126 30.63 50.57 -21.14
N SER A 127 29.31 50.60 -21.10
CA SER A 127 28.51 49.49 -20.58
C SER A 127 27.36 49.18 -21.53
N ASP A 128 26.98 47.92 -21.58
CA ASP A 128 25.79 47.46 -22.28
C ASP A 128 25.08 46.38 -21.47
N GLN A 129 23.82 46.13 -21.78
CA GLN A 129 23.00 45.14 -21.10
C GLN A 129 21.93 44.59 -22.04
N GLY A 130 21.50 43.36 -21.78
CA GLY A 130 20.43 42.74 -22.54
C GLY A 130 19.93 41.46 -21.91
N ILE A 131 19.07 40.78 -22.66
CA ILE A 131 18.54 39.46 -22.32
C ILE A 131 19.24 38.44 -23.21
N ALA A 132 19.41 37.23 -22.70
CA ALA A 132 19.86 36.10 -23.48
C ALA A 132 18.98 34.88 -23.19
N SER A 133 18.76 34.12 -24.25
CA SER A 133 18.15 32.80 -24.21
C SER A 133 19.25 31.76 -24.21
N VAL A 134 19.13 30.78 -23.33
CA VAL A 134 20.11 29.68 -23.20
C VAL A 134 19.36 28.38 -23.36
N GLN A 135 19.89 27.50 -24.20
CA GLN A 135 19.38 26.15 -24.36
C GLN A 135 20.47 25.16 -23.98
N VAL A 136 20.11 24.26 -23.08
CA VAL A 136 20.93 23.13 -22.62
C VAL A 136 20.48 21.90 -23.38
N GLU A 137 21.43 21.17 -23.96
CA GLU A 137 21.16 20.00 -24.79
C GLU A 137 21.88 18.75 -24.26
N GLY A 138 21.20 17.61 -24.37
CA GLY A 138 21.79 16.31 -24.05
C GLY A 138 22.17 16.15 -22.59
N MET A 139 21.38 16.73 -21.66
CA MET A 139 21.63 16.60 -20.24
C MET A 139 21.24 15.21 -19.72
N GLU A 140 22.14 14.61 -18.95
CA GLU A 140 22.00 13.30 -18.33
C GLU A 140 21.87 13.47 -16.81
N ILE A 141 20.83 12.90 -16.22
CA ILE A 141 20.56 12.95 -14.79
C ILE A 141 20.47 11.52 -14.25
N GLY A 142 21.20 11.22 -13.19
CA GLY A 142 21.18 9.93 -12.50
C GLY A 142 20.93 10.10 -11.01
N LEU A 143 19.99 9.34 -10.47
CA LEU A 143 19.65 9.29 -9.05
C LEU A 143 19.78 7.85 -8.56
N SER A 144 20.62 7.63 -7.55
CA SER A 144 20.79 6.34 -6.87
C SER A 144 20.19 6.45 -5.47
N LEU A 145 19.14 5.69 -5.22
CA LEU A 145 18.34 5.74 -3.99
C LEU A 145 18.46 4.40 -3.24
N GLY A 146 18.83 4.44 -1.96
CA GLY A 146 18.77 3.27 -1.07
C GLY A 146 17.37 3.13 -0.46
N LEU A 147 16.87 1.90 -0.35
CA LEU A 147 15.63 1.61 0.37
C LEU A 147 15.89 0.63 1.51
N GLN A 148 15.41 0.97 2.71
CA GLN A 148 15.56 0.14 3.90
C GLN A 148 14.35 0.28 4.82
N SER A 149 14.09 -0.74 5.62
CA SER A 149 13.15 -0.67 6.73
C SER A 149 13.81 0.04 7.92
N ASP A 150 13.04 0.87 8.62
CA ASP A 150 13.51 1.59 9.82
C ASP A 150 12.39 1.64 10.86
N GLU A 151 12.57 0.94 11.98
CA GLU A 151 11.59 0.82 13.07
C GLU A 151 10.16 0.44 12.61
N GLY A 152 10.03 -0.39 11.57
CA GLY A 152 8.74 -0.77 10.97
C GLY A 152 8.12 0.25 10.02
N GLY A 153 8.83 1.34 9.71
CA GLY A 153 8.58 2.26 8.61
C GLY A 153 9.51 2.00 7.42
N LEU A 154 9.36 2.80 6.36
CA LEU A 154 10.21 2.72 5.17
C LEU A 154 11.04 4.00 5.06
N LYS A 155 12.35 3.84 4.85
CA LYS A 155 13.30 4.93 4.72
C LYS A 155 13.96 4.90 3.34
N LEU A 156 14.11 6.09 2.78
CA LEU A 156 14.74 6.34 1.49
C LEU A 156 15.99 7.19 1.71
N SER A 157 17.14 6.75 1.20
CA SER A 157 18.39 7.50 1.28
C SER A 157 18.90 7.86 -0.11
N LEU A 158 19.43 9.07 -0.26
CA LEU A 158 20.10 9.49 -1.49
C LEU A 158 21.57 9.09 -1.41
N SER A 159 21.98 8.10 -2.20
CA SER A 159 23.37 7.66 -2.28
C SER A 159 24.16 8.54 -3.26
N GLU A 160 23.58 8.85 -4.41
CA GLU A 160 24.22 9.65 -5.45
C GLU A 160 23.19 10.41 -6.28
N CYS A 161 23.52 11.65 -6.64
CA CYS A 161 22.77 12.47 -7.58
C CYS A 161 23.74 13.09 -8.58
N GLY A 162 23.82 12.52 -9.77
CA GLY A 162 24.60 13.03 -10.89
C GLY A 162 23.73 13.85 -11.83
N CYS A 163 24.25 14.99 -12.28
CA CYS A 163 23.67 15.77 -13.37
C CYS A 163 24.82 16.24 -14.26
N HIS A 164 24.77 15.92 -15.54
CA HIS A 164 25.80 16.28 -16.49
C HIS A 164 25.20 16.91 -17.74
N VAL A 165 25.68 18.11 -18.09
CA VAL A 165 25.30 18.84 -19.29
C VAL A 165 26.31 18.57 -20.39
N ASN A 166 25.82 18.06 -21.54
CA ASN A 166 26.66 17.79 -22.70
C ASN A 166 26.98 19.06 -23.50
N ASP A 167 25.96 19.86 -23.85
CA ASP A 167 26.17 21.10 -24.59
C ASP A 167 25.23 22.22 -24.16
N ILE A 168 25.64 23.45 -24.45
CA ILE A 168 24.89 24.68 -24.17
C ILE A 168 25.06 25.64 -25.34
N SER A 169 23.94 26.15 -25.83
CA SER A 169 23.86 27.27 -26.77
C SER A 169 23.34 28.51 -26.05
N ILE A 170 23.91 29.66 -26.38
CA ILE A 170 23.56 30.95 -25.79
C ILE A 170 23.31 31.93 -26.92
N GLU A 171 22.10 32.45 -26.99
CA GLU A 171 21.67 33.47 -27.94
C GLU A 171 21.45 34.77 -27.17
N LEU A 172 22.31 35.77 -27.36
CA LEU A 172 22.11 37.08 -26.73
C LEU A 172 21.26 37.99 -27.65
N GLU A 173 20.29 38.69 -27.07
CA GLU A 173 19.54 39.72 -27.76
C GLU A 173 20.35 41.03 -27.70
N GLY A 174 20.77 41.58 -28.86
CA GLY A 174 21.59 42.80 -28.93
C GLY A 174 22.27 43.01 -30.29
N GLY A 175 23.18 43.99 -30.40
CA GLY A 175 23.79 44.42 -31.68
C GLY A 175 25.33 44.33 -31.81
N ALA A 176 26.08 43.82 -30.83
CA ALA A 176 27.55 43.91 -30.80
C ALA A 176 28.28 42.60 -31.15
N SER A 177 28.45 42.28 -32.44
CA SER A 177 28.93 40.97 -32.93
C SER A 177 30.24 40.42 -32.33
N TRP A 178 31.14 41.29 -31.86
CA TRP A 178 32.43 40.89 -31.27
C TRP A 178 32.33 40.41 -29.81
N PHE A 179 31.28 40.79 -29.08
CA PHE A 179 31.05 40.47 -27.68
C PHE A 179 30.50 39.05 -27.48
N TYR A 180 29.68 38.56 -28.42
CA TYR A 180 29.01 37.26 -28.36
C TYR A 180 29.98 36.08 -28.18
N GLN A 181 31.01 35.97 -29.02
CA GLN A 181 31.90 34.79 -28.97
C GLN A 181 32.72 34.75 -27.67
N GLY A 182 33.14 35.91 -27.17
CA GLY A 182 33.87 36.02 -25.90
C GLY A 182 32.99 35.65 -24.71
N MET A 183 31.73 36.09 -24.73
CA MET A 183 30.72 35.76 -23.72
C MET A 183 30.40 34.28 -23.67
N VAL A 184 30.08 33.70 -24.83
CA VAL A 184 29.74 32.27 -24.92
C VAL A 184 30.89 31.44 -24.38
N ASN A 185 32.13 31.68 -24.84
CA ASN A 185 33.30 30.94 -24.36
C ASN A 185 33.60 31.17 -22.87
N ALA A 186 33.30 32.35 -22.33
CA ALA A 186 33.58 32.67 -20.94
C ALA A 186 32.57 32.05 -19.95
N PHE A 187 31.31 31.93 -20.35
CA PHE A 187 30.22 31.57 -19.43
C PHE A 187 29.62 30.20 -19.67
N LYS A 188 29.85 29.55 -20.82
CA LYS A 188 29.29 28.22 -21.14
C LYS A 188 29.50 27.21 -20.00
N ASP A 189 30.74 26.96 -19.62
CA ASP A 189 31.07 25.97 -18.58
C ASP A 189 30.48 26.33 -17.20
N GLN A 190 30.43 27.62 -16.88
CA GLN A 190 29.96 28.09 -15.58
C GLN A 190 28.44 28.08 -15.48
N ILE A 191 27.74 28.43 -16.56
CA ILE A 191 26.28 28.27 -16.68
C ILE A 191 25.95 26.77 -16.59
N GLY A 192 26.67 25.91 -17.31
CA GLY A 192 26.51 24.46 -17.24
C GLY A 192 26.65 23.91 -15.83
N ALA A 193 27.77 24.18 -15.16
CA ALA A 193 27.99 23.75 -13.78
C ALA A 193 26.93 24.31 -12.80
N SER A 194 26.44 25.53 -13.06
CA SER A 194 25.38 26.13 -12.23
C SER A 194 24.02 25.45 -12.47
N VAL A 195 23.71 25.06 -13.72
CA VAL A 195 22.52 24.25 -14.05
C VAL A 195 22.62 22.88 -13.38
N GLU A 196 23.74 22.18 -13.58
CA GLU A 196 23.99 20.85 -13.01
C GLU A 196 23.80 20.83 -11.49
N SER A 197 24.49 21.76 -10.78
CA SER A 197 24.44 21.82 -9.32
C SER A 197 23.08 22.28 -8.77
N THR A 198 22.40 23.22 -9.45
CA THR A 198 21.09 23.73 -8.98
C THR A 198 20.00 22.67 -9.18
N ILE A 199 19.99 21.96 -10.32
CA ILE A 199 19.07 20.85 -10.56
C ILE A 199 19.34 19.70 -9.59
N ALA A 200 20.61 19.27 -9.45
CA ALA A 200 20.97 18.20 -8.52
C ALA A 200 20.56 18.52 -7.07
N LYS A 201 20.76 19.77 -6.64
CA LYS A 201 20.28 20.24 -5.33
C LYS A 201 18.76 20.14 -5.23
N LYS A 202 18.03 20.60 -6.24
CA LYS A 202 16.56 20.58 -6.22
C LYS A 202 15.99 19.16 -6.18
N LEU A 203 16.62 18.23 -6.90
CA LEU A 203 16.28 16.81 -6.85
C LEU A 203 16.58 16.21 -5.47
N SER A 204 17.72 16.58 -4.86
CA SER A 204 18.09 16.13 -3.50
C SER A 204 17.09 16.59 -2.44
N GLU A 205 16.59 17.83 -2.55
CA GLU A 205 15.48 18.33 -1.72
C GLU A 205 14.21 17.48 -1.93
N GLY A 206 13.84 17.22 -3.19
CA GLY A 206 12.68 16.38 -3.51
C GLY A 206 12.78 14.94 -3.01
N VAL A 207 13.99 14.35 -2.99
CA VAL A 207 14.22 13.03 -2.39
C VAL A 207 14.04 13.08 -0.87
N SER A 208 14.46 14.16 -0.21
CA SER A 208 14.27 14.34 1.23
C SER A 208 12.78 14.49 1.59
N ASP A 209 12.01 15.17 0.73
CA ASP A 209 10.55 15.26 0.86
C ASP A 209 9.88 13.89 0.67
N LEU A 210 10.36 13.10 -0.30
CA LEU A 210 9.86 11.74 -0.56
C LEU A 210 10.19 10.79 0.59
N ASP A 211 11.40 10.85 1.16
CA ASP A 211 11.79 10.09 2.35
C ASP A 211 10.88 10.44 3.54
N SER A 212 10.67 11.74 3.79
CA SER A 212 9.75 12.21 4.84
C SER A 212 8.33 11.67 4.65
N PHE A 213 7.86 11.60 3.40
CA PHE A 213 6.57 11.00 3.07
C PHE A 213 6.53 9.50 3.37
N LEU A 214 7.54 8.74 2.95
CA LEU A 214 7.62 7.29 3.18
C LEU A 214 7.72 6.94 4.68
N GLN A 215 8.46 7.72 5.45
CA GLN A 215 8.52 7.57 6.91
C GLN A 215 7.21 7.93 7.60
N SER A 216 6.38 8.79 6.98
CA SER A 216 5.06 9.16 7.51
C SER A 216 3.96 8.12 7.22
N LEU A 217 4.27 7.05 6.48
CA LEU A 217 3.31 5.99 6.21
C LEU A 217 2.82 5.38 7.54
N PRO A 218 1.50 5.13 7.66
CA PRO A 218 0.96 4.61 8.91
C PRO A 218 1.46 3.19 9.13
N LYS A 219 1.71 2.84 10.39
CA LYS A 219 2.05 1.48 10.83
C LYS A 219 0.81 0.59 11.00
N GLU A 220 -0.37 1.19 11.04
CA GLU A 220 -1.65 0.49 11.12
C GLU A 220 -2.72 1.15 10.25
N ILE A 221 -3.58 0.36 9.61
CA ILE A 221 -4.73 0.85 8.84
C ILE A 221 -6.02 0.50 9.60
N PRO A 222 -6.84 1.48 10.02
CA PRO A 222 -8.07 1.21 10.74
C PRO A 222 -9.09 0.51 9.83
N VAL A 223 -9.70 -0.56 10.33
CA VAL A 223 -10.78 -1.29 9.64
C VAL A 223 -12.13 -0.84 10.20
N ASP A 224 -12.28 -0.84 11.52
CA ASP A 224 -13.48 -0.35 12.22
C ASP A 224 -13.15 0.18 13.65
N ASP A 225 -14.15 0.21 14.52
CA ASP A 225 -14.01 0.62 15.92
C ASP A 225 -13.22 -0.37 16.77
N LYS A 226 -13.11 -1.64 16.35
CA LYS A 226 -12.49 -2.74 17.10
C LYS A 226 -11.13 -3.17 16.53
N ALA A 227 -10.96 -3.08 15.22
CA ALA A 227 -9.84 -3.69 14.51
C ALA A 227 -9.03 -2.70 13.65
N ALA A 228 -7.73 -2.93 13.61
CA ALA A 228 -6.80 -2.33 12.67
C ALA A 228 -5.93 -3.42 12.01
N LEU A 229 -5.49 -3.17 10.78
CA LEU A 229 -4.53 -4.01 10.07
C LEU A 229 -3.12 -3.50 10.38
N ASN A 230 -2.26 -4.34 10.93
CA ASN A 230 -0.85 -4.00 11.13
C ASN A 230 -0.11 -4.02 9.78
N VAL A 231 0.45 -2.88 9.40
CA VAL A 231 1.18 -2.71 8.12
C VAL A 231 2.64 -2.30 8.35
N THR A 232 3.21 -2.60 9.52
CA THR A 232 4.64 -2.41 9.78
C THR A 232 5.48 -3.29 8.88
N PHE A 233 6.52 -2.71 8.28
CA PHE A 233 7.52 -3.47 7.52
C PHE A 233 8.33 -4.38 8.44
N THR A 234 8.44 -5.66 8.09
CA THR A 234 9.10 -6.68 8.94
C THR A 234 10.56 -6.91 8.58
N SER A 235 10.97 -6.51 7.37
CA SER A 235 12.30 -6.68 6.81
C SER A 235 12.61 -5.57 5.81
N ASP A 236 13.88 -5.45 5.42
CA ASP A 236 14.27 -4.57 4.31
C ASP A 236 13.61 -5.03 3.00
N PRO A 237 13.30 -4.10 2.06
CA PRO A 237 12.70 -4.47 0.79
C PRO A 237 13.57 -5.47 0.00
N ILE A 238 12.93 -6.51 -0.51
CA ILE A 238 13.59 -7.55 -1.30
C ILE A 238 13.63 -7.08 -2.76
N LEU A 239 14.84 -6.78 -3.24
CA LEU A 239 15.09 -6.34 -4.60
C LEU A 239 15.41 -7.55 -5.49
N LYS A 240 14.68 -7.71 -6.59
CA LYS A 240 14.93 -8.69 -7.66
C LYS A 240 15.09 -7.95 -8.98
N ASP A 241 15.61 -8.59 -10.02
CA ASP A 241 15.92 -7.95 -11.31
C ASP A 241 14.78 -7.10 -11.93
N SER A 242 13.51 -7.42 -11.64
CA SER A 242 12.33 -6.75 -12.21
C SER A 242 11.19 -6.52 -11.21
N SER A 243 11.48 -6.56 -9.90
CA SER A 243 10.47 -6.28 -8.88
C SER A 243 11.08 -5.90 -7.53
N VAL A 244 10.31 -5.13 -6.76
CA VAL A 244 10.59 -4.84 -5.35
C VAL A 244 9.46 -5.43 -4.51
N THR A 245 9.80 -6.28 -3.55
CA THR A 245 8.83 -6.86 -2.61
C THR A 245 9.03 -6.26 -1.23
N PHE A 246 7.94 -5.77 -0.65
CA PHE A 246 7.87 -5.32 0.73
C PHE A 246 7.14 -6.36 1.56
N GLU A 247 7.74 -6.80 2.66
CA GLU A 247 7.10 -7.68 3.64
C GLU A 247 6.55 -6.85 4.79
N ILE A 248 5.28 -7.08 5.13
CA ILE A 248 4.60 -6.42 6.24
C ILE A 248 3.97 -7.46 7.16
N ASP A 249 3.76 -7.06 8.41
CA ASP A 249 3.16 -7.92 9.43
C ASP A 249 1.81 -8.49 8.96
N GLY A 250 0.85 -7.63 8.60
CA GLY A 250 -0.41 -8.02 7.97
C GLY A 250 -1.45 -8.61 8.92
N LEU A 251 -1.16 -8.84 10.20
CA LEU A 251 -2.17 -9.35 11.14
C LEU A 251 -3.12 -8.25 11.64
N PHE A 252 -4.32 -8.65 12.02
CA PHE A 252 -5.29 -7.75 12.64
C PHE A 252 -4.96 -7.56 14.13
N THR A 253 -4.87 -6.30 14.56
CA THR A 253 -4.61 -5.89 15.93
C THR A 253 -5.85 -5.19 16.53
N LYS A 254 -6.02 -5.31 17.85
CA LYS A 254 -7.07 -4.57 18.56
C LYS A 254 -6.62 -3.13 18.71
N ARG A 255 -7.51 -2.19 18.39
CA ARG A 255 -7.22 -0.75 18.42
C ARG A 255 -6.72 -0.21 19.77
N GLU A 256 -7.05 -0.87 20.88
CA GLU A 256 -6.75 -0.41 22.25
C GLU A 256 -5.64 -1.18 22.97
N THR A 257 -5.15 -2.30 22.40
CA THR A 257 -4.10 -3.13 23.04
C THR A 257 -3.21 -3.81 22.00
N ASN A 258 -1.89 -3.62 22.14
CA ASN A 258 -0.85 -4.45 21.50
C ASN A 258 -0.83 -5.83 22.16
N GLN A 259 -1.87 -6.64 21.94
CA GLN A 259 -1.89 -8.02 22.40
C GLN A 259 -1.31 -8.89 21.30
N ASP A 260 -0.16 -9.52 21.57
CA ASP A 260 0.58 -10.35 20.61
C ASP A 260 -0.21 -11.63 20.27
N LEU A 261 -1.06 -11.55 19.24
CA LEU A 261 -1.67 -12.72 18.60
C LEU A 261 -0.64 -13.53 17.77
N LYS A 262 0.59 -13.03 17.65
CA LYS A 262 1.67 -13.61 16.84
C LYS A 262 2.00 -15.06 17.19
N SER A 263 1.90 -15.46 18.47
CA SER A 263 2.25 -16.83 18.87
C SER A 263 1.34 -17.92 18.30
N PHE A 264 0.15 -17.55 17.79
CA PHE A 264 -0.82 -18.49 17.23
C PHE A 264 -0.64 -18.73 15.73
N PHE A 265 0.09 -17.84 15.04
CA PHE A 265 0.24 -17.88 13.59
C PHE A 265 1.73 -18.09 13.28
N ARG A 266 2.06 -19.23 12.69
CA ARG A 266 3.46 -19.60 12.40
C ARG A 266 3.75 -19.43 10.92
N ASN A 267 4.93 -18.87 10.65
CA ASN A 267 5.64 -18.65 9.39
C ASN A 267 4.92 -19.16 8.13
N SER A 268 4.49 -18.20 7.31
CA SER A 268 4.19 -18.41 5.91
C SER A 268 5.22 -17.64 5.09
N ALA A 269 5.97 -18.36 4.24
CA ALA A 269 6.80 -17.70 3.24
C ALA A 269 5.86 -17.30 2.09
N SER A 270 5.34 -16.08 2.17
CA SER A 270 4.52 -15.50 1.12
C SER A 270 5.30 -15.50 -0.19
N SER A 271 4.78 -16.18 -1.20
CA SER A 271 5.39 -16.26 -2.52
C SER A 271 4.40 -15.77 -3.54
N ALA A 272 4.08 -14.48 -3.48
CA ALA A 272 3.19 -13.82 -4.42
C ALA A 272 3.69 -14.02 -5.87
N ILE A 273 3.01 -14.85 -6.64
CA ILE A 273 3.22 -14.98 -8.09
C ILE A 273 1.98 -14.40 -8.76
N CYS A 274 2.01 -13.10 -9.05
CA CYS A 274 1.13 -12.54 -10.05
C CYS A 274 1.58 -13.07 -11.42
N PRO A 275 0.74 -13.84 -12.14
CA PRO A 275 1.11 -14.46 -13.39
C PRO A 275 1.29 -13.39 -14.47
N GLY A 276 2.49 -13.36 -15.03
CA GLY A 276 2.88 -12.37 -16.04
C GLY A 276 3.28 -11.05 -15.41
N ASN A 277 4.43 -10.52 -15.82
CA ASN A 277 4.94 -9.22 -15.41
C ASN A 277 4.08 -8.03 -15.93
N SER A 278 2.80 -8.25 -16.26
CA SER A 278 1.92 -7.24 -16.86
C SER A 278 1.31 -6.29 -15.82
N LYS A 279 0.92 -6.79 -14.65
CA LYS A 279 0.31 -5.98 -13.59
C LYS A 279 1.37 -5.17 -12.82
N MET A 280 1.02 -3.97 -12.39
CA MET A 280 1.92 -3.05 -11.68
C MET A 280 2.17 -3.45 -10.22
N LEU A 281 1.15 -4.00 -9.56
CA LEU A 281 1.13 -4.28 -8.12
C LEU A 281 0.59 -5.69 -7.86
N GLY A 282 1.22 -6.42 -6.95
CA GLY A 282 0.72 -7.65 -6.36
C GLY A 282 0.64 -7.51 -4.84
N ILE A 283 -0.48 -7.86 -4.23
CA ILE A 283 -0.63 -7.89 -2.77
C ILE A 283 -1.01 -9.29 -2.37
N SER A 284 -0.14 -9.95 -1.61
CA SER A 284 -0.35 -11.30 -1.13
C SER A 284 -0.74 -11.29 0.33
N VAL A 285 -1.79 -12.03 0.67
CA VAL A 285 -2.38 -12.07 2.00
C VAL A 285 -2.50 -13.52 2.43
N ASP A 286 -1.82 -13.88 3.52
CA ASP A 286 -1.83 -15.23 4.08
C ASP A 286 -3.15 -15.58 4.78
N GLU A 287 -3.50 -16.85 4.83
CA GLU A 287 -4.62 -17.42 5.58
C GLU A 287 -4.63 -16.97 7.07
N ALA A 288 -3.45 -16.80 7.67
CA ALA A 288 -3.29 -16.28 9.02
C ALA A 288 -3.89 -14.88 9.20
N VAL A 289 -3.87 -14.03 8.17
CA VAL A 289 -4.46 -12.68 8.24
C VAL A 289 -5.98 -12.79 8.49
N PHE A 290 -6.66 -13.65 7.73
CA PHE A 290 -8.10 -13.89 7.90
C PHE A 290 -8.42 -14.54 9.25
N ASN A 291 -7.61 -15.51 9.68
CA ASN A 291 -7.77 -16.17 10.97
C ASN A 291 -7.50 -15.22 12.15
N SER A 292 -6.58 -14.26 12.01
CA SER A 292 -6.33 -13.23 13.01
C SER A 292 -7.54 -12.30 13.18
N ALA A 293 -8.17 -11.90 12.08
CA ALA A 293 -9.42 -11.13 12.11
C ALA A 293 -10.55 -11.93 12.79
N ALA A 294 -10.73 -13.20 12.39
CA ALA A 294 -11.73 -14.08 12.97
C ALA A 294 -11.57 -14.24 14.50
N ALA A 295 -10.34 -14.44 14.96
CA ALA A 295 -10.01 -14.51 16.39
C ALA A 295 -10.27 -13.20 17.12
N LEU A 296 -9.92 -12.05 16.51
CA LEU A 296 -10.14 -10.73 17.10
C LEU A 296 -11.64 -10.46 17.33
N TYR A 297 -12.48 -10.65 16.30
CA TYR A 297 -13.92 -10.40 16.43
C TYR A 297 -14.62 -11.40 17.36
N TYR A 298 -14.14 -12.65 17.40
CA TYR A 298 -14.60 -13.64 18.38
C TYR A 298 -14.31 -13.18 19.81
N ASN A 299 -13.08 -12.77 20.10
CA ASN A 299 -12.66 -12.30 21.43
C ASN A 299 -13.34 -10.99 21.85
N ALA A 300 -13.82 -10.19 20.88
CA ALA A 300 -14.57 -8.97 21.13
C ALA A 300 -16.09 -9.21 21.37
N GLU A 301 -16.49 -10.47 21.61
CA GLU A 301 -17.88 -10.92 21.84
C GLU A 301 -18.86 -10.46 20.76
N PHE A 302 -18.36 -10.19 19.54
CA PHE A 302 -19.18 -9.69 18.44
C PHE A 302 -20.06 -10.78 17.80
N MET A 303 -19.77 -12.04 18.13
CA MET A 303 -20.34 -13.22 17.47
C MET A 303 -21.33 -13.97 18.39
N GLN A 304 -22.23 -13.20 19.01
CA GLN A 304 -23.34 -13.68 19.85
C GLN A 304 -24.64 -13.02 19.40
N TRP A 305 -25.68 -13.82 19.18
CA TRP A 305 -26.93 -13.36 18.59
C TRP A 305 -28.14 -14.01 19.25
N ILE A 306 -29.16 -13.20 19.52
CA ILE A 306 -30.48 -13.68 19.93
C ILE A 306 -31.41 -13.54 18.73
N VAL A 307 -31.90 -14.67 18.22
CA VAL A 307 -32.87 -14.72 17.12
C VAL A 307 -34.27 -14.83 17.72
N ASP A 308 -34.96 -13.71 17.82
CA ASP A 308 -36.35 -13.59 18.28
C ASP A 308 -37.37 -13.57 17.13
N LYS A 309 -36.89 -13.44 15.89
CA LYS A 309 -37.71 -13.47 14.67
C LYS A 309 -36.96 -14.12 13.51
N ILE A 310 -37.66 -14.96 12.75
CA ILE A 310 -37.17 -15.51 11.48
C ILE A 310 -37.96 -14.85 10.34
N PRO A 311 -37.31 -14.27 9.32
CA PRO A 311 -37.99 -13.64 8.19
C PRO A 311 -39.04 -14.57 7.56
N GLU A 312 -40.24 -14.03 7.33
CA GLU A 312 -41.36 -14.72 6.66
C GLU A 312 -41.84 -16.01 7.36
N GLN A 313 -41.40 -16.28 8.60
CA GLN A 313 -41.70 -17.53 9.29
C GLN A 313 -42.08 -17.32 10.76
N THR A 314 -43.20 -17.92 11.17
CA THR A 314 -43.63 -17.96 12.57
C THR A 314 -43.20 -19.27 13.21
N LEU A 315 -41.91 -19.58 13.22
CA LEU A 315 -41.40 -20.83 13.81
C LEU A 315 -41.07 -20.72 15.30
N LEU A 316 -40.88 -19.51 15.83
CA LEU A 316 -40.40 -19.26 17.19
C LEU A 316 -41.54 -19.26 18.23
N ASN A 317 -42.37 -20.30 18.19
CA ASN A 317 -43.37 -20.57 19.23
C ASN A 317 -43.47 -22.09 19.47
N THR A 318 -43.60 -22.51 20.73
CA THR A 318 -43.57 -23.94 21.10
C THR A 318 -44.72 -24.74 20.44
N ALA A 319 -45.85 -24.10 20.13
CA ALA A 319 -46.98 -24.74 19.45
C ALA A 319 -46.59 -25.26 18.05
N ARG A 320 -45.71 -24.56 17.36
CA ARG A 320 -45.23 -24.92 16.02
C ARG A 320 -44.30 -26.13 16.05
N TRP A 321 -43.65 -26.36 17.18
CA TRP A 321 -42.72 -27.46 17.40
C TRP A 321 -43.39 -28.67 18.06
N ARG A 322 -44.71 -28.67 18.24
CA ARG A 322 -45.47 -29.75 18.90
C ARG A 322 -45.21 -31.14 18.32
N PHE A 323 -44.98 -31.25 17.01
CA PHE A 323 -44.67 -32.52 16.33
C PHE A 323 -43.17 -32.75 16.13
N ILE A 324 -42.34 -31.75 16.37
CA ILE A 324 -40.88 -31.78 16.21
C ILE A 324 -40.22 -32.15 17.54
N ILE A 325 -40.60 -31.42 18.60
CA ILE A 325 -40.22 -31.69 19.99
C ILE A 325 -41.49 -31.73 20.86
N PRO A 326 -42.19 -32.88 20.94
CA PRO A 326 -43.44 -32.97 21.70
C PRO A 326 -43.32 -32.60 23.19
N GLN A 327 -42.17 -32.90 23.82
CA GLN A 327 -41.93 -32.59 25.23
C GLN A 327 -41.80 -31.10 25.50
N LEU A 328 -41.29 -30.32 24.53
CA LEU A 328 -41.21 -28.87 24.61
C LEU A 328 -42.61 -28.27 24.78
N TYR A 329 -43.53 -28.65 23.90
CA TYR A 329 -44.91 -28.17 23.94
C TYR A 329 -45.67 -28.63 25.19
N LYS A 330 -45.43 -29.86 25.67
CA LYS A 330 -46.06 -30.37 26.89
C LYS A 330 -45.66 -29.56 28.13
N LYS A 331 -44.37 -29.21 28.25
CA LYS A 331 -43.84 -28.48 29.40
C LYS A 331 -44.13 -26.98 29.31
N TYR A 332 -44.11 -26.42 28.10
CA TYR A 332 -44.27 -25.00 27.83
C TYR A 332 -45.29 -24.76 26.70
N PRO A 333 -46.60 -24.94 26.94
CA PRO A 333 -47.60 -24.83 25.88
C PRO A 333 -47.79 -23.36 25.42
N ASN A 334 -47.80 -23.17 24.09
CA ASN A 334 -48.05 -21.89 23.40
C ASN A 334 -47.14 -20.73 23.85
N GLN A 335 -45.92 -21.03 24.31
CA GLN A 335 -44.95 -20.01 24.71
C GLN A 335 -44.12 -19.57 23.51
N ASP A 336 -43.71 -18.31 23.52
CA ASP A 336 -42.74 -17.80 22.54
C ASP A 336 -41.34 -18.32 22.85
N MET A 337 -40.49 -18.30 21.83
CA MET A 337 -39.12 -18.81 21.92
C MET A 337 -38.16 -17.83 21.29
N ASN A 338 -36.90 -17.90 21.69
CA ASN A 338 -35.81 -17.35 20.92
C ASN A 338 -34.74 -18.43 20.72
N LEU A 339 -33.84 -18.18 19.78
CA LEU A 339 -32.67 -19.01 19.55
C LEU A 339 -31.44 -18.16 19.87
N ASN A 340 -30.74 -18.50 20.94
CA ASN A 340 -29.48 -17.86 21.29
C ASN A 340 -28.34 -18.64 20.62
N ILE A 341 -27.60 -17.96 19.74
CA ILE A 341 -26.53 -18.55 18.95
C ILE A 341 -25.25 -17.80 19.24
N SER A 342 -24.22 -18.53 19.65
CA SER A 342 -22.89 -17.99 19.94
C SER A 342 -21.82 -18.89 19.33
N LEU A 343 -20.74 -18.31 18.83
CA LEU A 343 -19.59 -19.12 18.44
C LEU A 343 -18.94 -19.78 19.65
N SER A 344 -18.52 -21.03 19.50
CA SER A 344 -17.79 -21.78 20.54
C SER A 344 -16.27 -21.69 20.41
N SER A 345 -15.79 -21.24 19.24
CA SER A 345 -14.38 -21.02 18.92
C SER A 345 -14.27 -19.97 17.79
N PRO A 346 -13.09 -19.35 17.59
CA PRO A 346 -12.84 -18.53 16.41
C PRO A 346 -13.10 -19.30 15.11
N PRO A 347 -13.80 -18.70 14.12
CA PRO A 347 -13.89 -19.26 12.78
C PRO A 347 -12.51 -19.54 12.19
N LEU A 348 -12.38 -20.67 11.49
CA LEU A 348 -11.15 -21.05 10.80
C LEU A 348 -11.35 -20.95 9.29
N VAL A 349 -10.69 -19.98 8.68
CA VAL A 349 -10.63 -19.78 7.24
C VAL A 349 -9.60 -20.74 6.65
N LYS A 350 -9.96 -21.33 5.51
CA LYS A 350 -9.11 -22.21 4.71
C LYS A 350 -9.03 -21.73 3.27
N ILE A 351 -7.82 -21.62 2.75
CA ILE A 351 -7.55 -21.13 1.39
C ILE A 351 -6.72 -22.17 0.63
N SER A 352 -7.19 -22.51 -0.56
CA SER A 352 -6.47 -23.27 -1.57
C SER A 352 -6.79 -22.72 -2.96
N GLU A 353 -6.13 -23.27 -4.00
CA GLU A 353 -6.31 -22.84 -5.39
C GLU A 353 -7.77 -22.86 -5.86
N GLU A 354 -8.54 -23.87 -5.44
CA GLU A 354 -9.92 -24.09 -5.87
C GLU A 354 -10.96 -23.81 -4.78
N TYR A 355 -10.53 -23.47 -3.56
CA TYR A 355 -11.42 -23.37 -2.41
C TYR A 355 -11.02 -22.23 -1.48
N VAL A 356 -11.98 -21.36 -1.22
CA VAL A 356 -11.95 -20.43 -0.09
C VAL A 356 -13.15 -20.79 0.76
N GLY A 357 -12.94 -21.07 2.04
CA GLY A 357 -14.04 -21.43 2.93
C GLY A 357 -13.73 -21.19 4.39
N ALA A 358 -14.73 -21.41 5.23
CA ALA A 358 -14.64 -21.25 6.67
C ALA A 358 -15.34 -22.39 7.39
N ASN A 359 -14.69 -22.90 8.43
CA ASN A 359 -15.30 -23.77 9.43
C ASN A 359 -15.69 -22.93 10.64
N VAL A 360 -16.94 -23.06 11.07
CA VAL A 360 -17.53 -22.29 12.17
C VAL A 360 -18.14 -23.25 13.17
N ASP A 361 -17.61 -23.27 14.39
CA ASP A 361 -18.21 -24.00 15.50
C ASP A 361 -19.08 -23.04 16.32
N ALA A 362 -20.35 -23.40 16.52
CA ALA A 362 -21.31 -22.59 17.24
C ALA A 362 -22.17 -23.43 18.18
N ASP A 363 -22.74 -22.79 19.18
CA ASP A 363 -23.77 -23.34 20.04
C ASP A 363 -25.09 -22.65 19.78
N LEU A 364 -26.12 -23.48 19.60
CA LEU A 364 -27.51 -23.07 19.47
C LEU A 364 -28.26 -23.46 20.74
N VAL A 365 -28.63 -22.49 21.55
CA VAL A 365 -29.49 -22.66 22.71
C VAL A 365 -30.93 -22.28 22.33
N ILE A 366 -31.85 -23.19 22.61
CA ILE A 366 -33.29 -22.92 22.48
C ILE A 366 -33.76 -22.39 23.82
N ASP A 367 -34.27 -21.15 23.85
CA ASP A 367 -34.89 -20.60 25.06
C ASP A 367 -36.40 -20.46 24.89
N VAL A 368 -37.10 -20.68 25.99
CA VAL A 368 -38.54 -20.43 26.12
C VAL A 368 -38.75 -19.15 26.90
N LEU A 369 -39.62 -18.29 26.39
CA LEU A 369 -40.01 -17.03 27.03
C LEU A 369 -41.28 -17.26 27.86
N GLN A 370 -41.17 -17.26 29.18
CA GLN A 370 -42.29 -17.51 30.09
C GLN A 370 -42.30 -16.49 31.23
N ALA A 371 -43.38 -15.71 31.36
CA ALA A 371 -43.58 -14.74 32.45
C ALA A 371 -42.34 -13.85 32.72
N ASP A 372 -41.83 -13.24 31.65
CA ASP A 372 -40.63 -12.38 31.64
C ASP A 372 -39.31 -13.08 32.02
N GLN A 373 -39.29 -14.42 32.06
CA GLN A 373 -38.07 -15.22 32.21
C GLN A 373 -37.65 -15.85 30.87
N VAL A 374 -36.35 -15.84 30.60
CA VAL A 374 -35.72 -16.59 29.52
C VAL A 374 -35.22 -17.92 30.09
N ILE A 375 -35.84 -19.02 29.69
CA ILE A 375 -35.55 -20.35 30.23
C ILE A 375 -34.84 -21.19 29.16
N PRO A 376 -33.54 -21.49 29.31
CA PRO A 376 -32.81 -22.34 28.37
C PRO A 376 -33.24 -23.79 28.52
N VAL A 377 -33.72 -24.40 27.42
CA VAL A 377 -34.34 -25.73 27.45
C VAL A 377 -33.53 -26.81 26.73
N ALA A 378 -32.67 -26.46 25.78
CA ALA A 378 -31.73 -27.37 25.14
C ALA A 378 -30.57 -26.60 24.49
N CYS A 379 -29.41 -27.25 24.35
CA CYS A 379 -28.26 -26.74 23.62
C CYS A 379 -27.77 -27.76 22.59
N ILE A 380 -27.57 -27.29 21.37
CA ILE A 380 -27.14 -28.06 20.20
C ILE A 380 -25.81 -27.46 19.74
N SER A 381 -24.78 -28.29 19.65
CA SER A 381 -23.53 -27.93 19.00
C SER A 381 -23.72 -27.98 17.49
N LEU A 382 -23.26 -26.94 16.80
CA LEU A 382 -23.24 -26.80 15.35
C LEU A 382 -21.80 -26.79 14.86
N VAL A 383 -21.51 -27.58 13.83
CA VAL A 383 -20.29 -27.45 13.03
C VAL A 383 -20.73 -27.07 11.62
N ILE A 384 -20.47 -25.83 11.22
CA ILE A 384 -20.96 -25.23 9.98
C ILE A 384 -19.79 -25.07 9.01
N ARG A 385 -19.99 -25.47 7.75
CA ARG A 385 -19.03 -25.24 6.67
C ARG A 385 -19.63 -24.28 5.66
N GLY A 386 -18.86 -23.26 5.31
CA GLY A 386 -19.24 -22.31 4.28
C GLY A 386 -18.14 -22.12 3.25
N SER A 387 -18.52 -21.93 1.99
CA SER A 387 -17.62 -21.45 0.93
C SER A 387 -17.71 -19.94 0.83
N GLY A 388 -16.55 -19.34 0.59
CA GLY A 388 -16.35 -17.93 0.33
C GLY A 388 -16.21 -17.64 -1.16
N ALA A 389 -16.63 -16.44 -1.56
CA ALA A 389 -16.25 -15.82 -2.82
C ALA A 389 -15.61 -14.46 -2.50
N LEU A 390 -14.50 -14.15 -3.16
CA LEU A 390 -13.71 -12.93 -2.92
C LEU A 390 -13.99 -11.88 -3.99
N ARG A 391 -13.81 -10.60 -3.63
CA ARG A 391 -13.96 -9.48 -4.57
C ARG A 391 -13.08 -8.30 -4.16
N VAL A 392 -12.49 -7.64 -5.14
CA VAL A 392 -11.86 -6.32 -4.95
C VAL A 392 -12.91 -5.24 -5.20
N MET A 393 -13.08 -4.33 -4.24
CA MET A 393 -13.97 -3.17 -4.34
C MET A 393 -13.21 -1.89 -4.00
N GLY A 394 -12.84 -1.14 -5.02
CA GLY A 394 -11.90 -0.03 -4.86
C GLY A 394 -10.56 -0.56 -4.35
N ASN A 395 -10.17 -0.12 -3.16
CA ASN A 395 -8.94 -0.57 -2.49
C ASN A 395 -9.19 -1.61 -1.39
N ASN A 396 -10.41 -2.16 -1.30
CA ASN A 396 -10.75 -3.14 -0.27
C ASN A 396 -10.80 -4.55 -0.86
N LEU A 397 -10.33 -5.52 -0.07
CA LEU A 397 -10.62 -6.94 -0.27
C LEU A 397 -11.86 -7.30 0.52
N GLY A 398 -12.96 -7.54 -0.18
CA GLY A 398 -14.22 -8.02 0.37
C GLY A 398 -14.50 -9.46 -0.03
N GLY A 399 -15.62 -9.97 0.46
CA GLY A 399 -16.09 -11.28 0.09
C GLY A 399 -17.54 -11.54 0.47
N SER A 400 -17.96 -12.78 0.28
CA SER A 400 -19.27 -13.28 0.69
C SER A 400 -19.15 -14.76 1.02
N VAL A 401 -19.98 -15.25 1.92
CA VAL A 401 -20.07 -16.66 2.29
C VAL A 401 -21.42 -17.25 1.87
N ARG A 402 -21.39 -18.56 1.64
CA ARG A 402 -22.57 -19.41 1.42
C ARG A 402 -22.47 -20.62 2.31
N LEU A 403 -23.61 -21.09 2.80
CA LEU A 403 -23.70 -22.33 3.55
C LEU A 403 -23.51 -23.53 2.60
N GLU A 404 -22.53 -24.37 2.88
CA GLU A 404 -22.34 -25.65 2.18
C GLU A 404 -23.11 -26.75 2.91
N ASP A 405 -22.66 -27.04 4.13
CA ASP A 405 -23.27 -28.02 5.01
C ASP A 405 -23.14 -27.59 6.48
N PHE A 406 -23.81 -28.36 7.34
CA PHE A 406 -23.60 -28.27 8.77
C PHE A 406 -23.97 -29.61 9.40
N SER A 407 -23.35 -29.90 10.54
CA SER A 407 -23.70 -31.02 11.40
C SER A 407 -24.18 -30.53 12.76
N MET A 408 -24.97 -31.36 13.44
CA MET A 408 -25.56 -31.03 14.73
C MET A 408 -25.33 -32.16 15.72
N SER A 409 -24.97 -31.83 16.96
CA SER A 409 -24.91 -32.77 18.08
C SER A 409 -25.57 -32.17 19.31
N LEU A 410 -26.25 -32.99 20.10
CA LEU A 410 -26.93 -32.52 21.31
C LEU A 410 -25.91 -32.40 22.43
N LYS A 411 -25.71 -31.19 22.99
CA LYS A 411 -24.88 -31.00 24.20
C LYS A 411 -25.65 -31.37 25.45
N TRP A 412 -26.84 -30.81 25.61
CA TRP A 412 -27.74 -31.10 26.73
C TRP A 412 -29.20 -30.75 26.39
N SER A 413 -30.15 -31.31 27.14
CA SER A 413 -31.58 -31.03 27.00
C SER A 413 -32.37 -31.25 28.29
N ASN A 414 -33.16 -30.25 28.69
CA ASN A 414 -34.12 -30.30 29.81
C ASN A 414 -35.55 -30.68 29.38
N ILE A 415 -35.70 -31.03 28.09
CA ILE A 415 -36.94 -31.44 27.43
C ILE A 415 -36.81 -32.86 26.84
N GLY A 416 -35.84 -33.64 27.32
CA GLY A 416 -35.59 -35.02 26.92
C GLY A 416 -34.83 -35.14 25.58
N ASN A 417 -34.78 -36.35 25.03
CA ASN A 417 -34.04 -36.61 23.80
C ASN A 417 -34.64 -35.86 22.61
N LEU A 418 -33.78 -35.22 21.82
CA LEU A 418 -34.15 -34.48 20.63
C LEU A 418 -33.83 -35.28 19.37
N HIS A 419 -34.80 -35.39 18.47
CA HIS A 419 -34.60 -35.95 17.15
C HIS A 419 -34.02 -34.88 16.22
N LEU A 420 -32.68 -34.72 16.25
CA LEU A 420 -31.99 -33.62 15.57
C LEU A 420 -32.30 -33.52 14.06
N HIS A 421 -32.53 -34.63 13.38
CA HIS A 421 -32.92 -34.63 11.95
C HIS A 421 -34.23 -33.86 11.68
N LEU A 422 -35.15 -33.80 12.64
CA LEU A 422 -36.39 -33.01 12.52
C LEU A 422 -36.13 -31.51 12.69
N LEU A 423 -35.06 -31.14 13.40
CA LEU A 423 -34.66 -29.74 13.61
C LEU A 423 -33.79 -29.21 12.47
N GLN A 424 -33.16 -30.08 11.70
CA GLN A 424 -32.22 -29.70 10.65
C GLN A 424 -32.81 -28.70 9.63
N PRO A 425 -34.05 -28.84 9.12
CA PRO A 425 -34.62 -27.86 8.21
C PRO A 425 -34.77 -26.47 8.85
N ILE A 426 -35.15 -26.41 10.14
CA ILE A 426 -35.32 -25.16 10.88
C ILE A 426 -33.97 -24.48 11.07
N VAL A 427 -32.96 -25.21 11.54
CA VAL A 427 -31.60 -24.69 11.75
C VAL A 427 -31.00 -24.22 10.43
N ARG A 428 -31.20 -24.96 9.33
CA ARG A 428 -30.79 -24.54 7.98
C ARG A 428 -31.42 -23.19 7.61
N THR A 429 -32.72 -23.03 7.80
CA THR A 429 -33.42 -21.77 7.54
C THR A 429 -32.81 -20.63 8.35
N VAL A 430 -32.58 -20.84 9.64
CA VAL A 430 -32.00 -19.82 10.52
C VAL A 430 -30.61 -19.39 10.02
N ILE A 431 -29.73 -20.35 9.70
CA ILE A 431 -28.39 -20.06 9.14
C ILE A 431 -28.51 -19.28 7.83
N GLN A 432 -29.35 -19.73 6.90
CA GLN A 432 -29.43 -19.13 5.56
C GLN A 432 -30.14 -17.77 5.51
N THR A 433 -31.09 -17.50 6.41
CA THR A 433 -31.92 -16.29 6.36
C THR A 433 -31.54 -15.22 7.37
N VAL A 434 -30.77 -15.58 8.41
CA VAL A 434 -30.32 -14.65 9.45
C VAL A 434 -28.81 -14.50 9.40
N PHE A 435 -28.06 -15.59 9.57
CA PHE A 435 -26.61 -15.52 9.76
C PHE A 435 -25.82 -15.26 8.49
N VAL A 436 -26.13 -15.97 7.39
CA VAL A 436 -25.45 -15.75 6.11
C VAL A 436 -25.63 -14.30 5.61
N PRO A 437 -26.85 -13.71 5.63
CA PRO A 437 -27.03 -12.30 5.29
C PRO A 437 -26.28 -11.35 6.23
N TYR A 438 -26.31 -11.60 7.53
CA TYR A 438 -25.57 -10.78 8.51
C TYR A 438 -24.06 -10.81 8.24
N ALA A 439 -23.48 -12.00 8.08
CA ALA A 439 -22.07 -12.16 7.75
C ALA A 439 -21.71 -11.45 6.44
N ASN A 440 -22.55 -11.60 5.41
CA ASN A 440 -22.32 -10.97 4.10
C ASN A 440 -22.37 -9.43 4.14
N ASP A 441 -23.19 -8.82 4.99
CA ASP A 441 -23.19 -7.35 5.15
C ASP A 441 -21.85 -6.80 5.69
N HIS A 442 -21.15 -7.61 6.49
CA HIS A 442 -19.80 -7.27 6.99
C HIS A 442 -18.71 -7.65 5.99
N LEU A 443 -18.76 -8.86 5.42
CA LEU A 443 -17.75 -9.34 4.48
C LEU A 443 -17.74 -8.56 3.15
N GLU A 444 -18.89 -8.04 2.71
CA GLU A 444 -18.98 -7.24 1.47
C GLU A 444 -18.23 -5.90 1.61
N LYS A 445 -18.20 -5.31 2.80
CA LYS A 445 -17.40 -4.10 3.09
C LYS A 445 -15.90 -4.40 3.04
N GLY A 446 -15.53 -5.61 3.46
CA GLY A 446 -14.15 -6.09 3.44
C GLY A 446 -13.23 -5.29 4.35
N PHE A 447 -11.92 -5.40 4.08
CA PHE A 447 -10.89 -4.59 4.73
C PHE A 447 -10.01 -3.90 3.69
N PRO A 448 -9.44 -2.72 4.02
CA PRO A 448 -8.56 -2.00 3.12
C PRO A 448 -7.24 -2.76 2.90
N LEU A 449 -6.84 -2.91 1.64
CA LEU A 449 -5.51 -3.40 1.27
C LEU A 449 -4.43 -2.34 1.59
N PRO A 450 -3.17 -2.74 1.86
CA PRO A 450 -2.07 -1.84 2.23
C PRO A 450 -1.59 -0.99 1.04
N ILE A 451 -2.42 -0.03 0.62
CA ILE A 451 -2.18 0.85 -0.51
C ILE A 451 -1.95 2.27 -0.02
N ILE A 452 -0.91 2.91 -0.56
CA ILE A 452 -0.55 4.29 -0.22
C ILE A 452 -1.68 5.24 -0.63
N ARG A 453 -2.01 6.20 0.24
CA ARG A 453 -3.03 7.22 -0.03
C ARG A 453 -2.70 7.99 -1.31
N GLY A 454 -3.69 8.16 -2.17
CA GLY A 454 -3.50 8.78 -3.49
C GLY A 454 -3.44 7.78 -4.64
N PHE A 455 -3.36 6.48 -4.35
CA PHE A 455 -3.41 5.43 -5.37
C PHE A 455 -4.70 4.61 -5.26
N THR A 456 -5.15 4.07 -6.39
CA THR A 456 -6.28 3.14 -6.47
C THR A 456 -5.94 1.95 -7.35
N LEU A 457 -6.50 0.79 -7.02
CA LEU A 457 -6.42 -0.41 -7.85
C LEU A 457 -7.27 -0.25 -9.12
N GLU A 458 -6.74 -0.72 -10.24
CA GLU A 458 -7.44 -0.84 -11.53
C GLU A 458 -7.22 -2.22 -12.14
N ASN A 459 -8.28 -2.78 -12.75
CA ASN A 459 -8.24 -4.10 -13.39
C ASN A 459 -7.67 -5.19 -12.48
N ALA A 460 -8.09 -5.18 -11.20
CA ALA A 460 -7.62 -6.10 -10.19
C ALA A 460 -8.16 -7.52 -10.42
N GLU A 461 -7.28 -8.49 -10.26
CA GLU A 461 -7.55 -9.93 -10.36
C GLU A 461 -7.16 -10.60 -9.05
N ILE A 462 -7.92 -11.62 -8.65
CA ILE A 462 -7.68 -12.38 -7.44
C ILE A 462 -7.24 -13.78 -7.83
N ILE A 463 -6.15 -14.23 -7.23
CA ILE A 463 -5.58 -15.56 -7.42
C ILE A 463 -5.47 -16.20 -6.05
N CYS A 464 -6.02 -17.40 -5.92
CA CYS A 464 -5.90 -18.19 -4.70
C CYS A 464 -4.80 -19.24 -4.91
N SER A 465 -4.00 -19.45 -3.89
CA SER A 465 -2.99 -20.51 -3.80
C SER A 465 -3.09 -21.19 -2.44
N ASN A 466 -2.28 -22.21 -2.17
CA ASN A 466 -2.32 -22.90 -0.88
C ASN A 466 -1.96 -21.94 0.26
N SER A 467 -2.96 -21.66 1.11
CA SER A 467 -2.89 -20.74 2.26
C SER A 467 -2.74 -19.26 1.92
N GLU A 468 -2.94 -18.81 0.69
CA GLU A 468 -2.64 -17.42 0.30
C GLU A 468 -3.61 -16.89 -0.77
N ILE A 469 -3.93 -15.60 -0.68
CA ILE A 469 -4.67 -14.85 -1.68
C ILE A 469 -3.77 -13.75 -2.24
N ALA A 470 -3.56 -13.74 -3.55
CA ALA A 470 -2.87 -12.68 -4.26
C ALA A 470 -3.87 -11.78 -5.01
N VAL A 471 -3.80 -10.47 -4.78
CA VAL A 471 -4.50 -9.43 -5.52
C VAL A 471 -3.51 -8.78 -6.49
N CYS A 472 -3.68 -9.02 -7.78
CA CYS A 472 -2.81 -8.52 -8.84
C CYS A 472 -3.52 -7.42 -9.62
N SER A 473 -2.93 -6.23 -9.73
CA SER A 473 -3.63 -5.05 -10.21
C SER A 473 -2.71 -4.06 -10.92
N ASP A 474 -3.29 -3.31 -11.85
CA ASP A 474 -2.72 -2.03 -12.27
C ASP A 474 -3.04 -0.96 -11.22
N VAL A 475 -2.35 0.18 -11.25
CA VAL A 475 -2.53 1.24 -10.27
C VAL A 475 -2.72 2.57 -11.00
N ALA A 476 -3.68 3.38 -10.52
CA ALA A 476 -3.85 4.76 -10.95
C ALA A 476 -3.54 5.75 -9.82
N TYR A 477 -2.97 6.89 -10.19
CA TYR A 477 -2.72 8.01 -9.27
C TYR A 477 -3.87 9.00 -9.32
N LEU A 478 -4.58 9.15 -8.20
CA LEU A 478 -5.68 10.08 -8.03
C LEU A 478 -5.12 11.45 -7.65
N ASP A 479 -5.08 12.37 -8.61
CA ASP A 479 -4.72 13.75 -8.32
C ASP A 479 -5.75 14.39 -7.35
N SER A 480 -5.31 15.42 -6.63
CA SER A 480 -6.06 16.17 -5.61
C SER A 480 -7.48 16.60 -6.05
N SER A 481 -7.70 16.85 -7.35
CA SER A 481 -9.00 17.17 -7.94
C SER A 481 -9.97 15.97 -8.06
N GLN A 482 -9.45 14.74 -8.18
CA GLN A 482 -10.22 13.50 -8.30
C GLN A 482 -10.51 12.85 -6.94
N GLN A 483 -9.64 13.05 -5.93
CA GLN A 483 -9.89 12.63 -4.55
C GLN A 483 -11.15 13.26 -3.94
N LEU A 484 -11.51 14.49 -4.36
CA LEU A 484 -12.73 15.15 -3.92
C LEU A 484 -13.99 14.54 -4.56
N ARG A 485 -13.88 14.02 -5.79
CA ARG A 485 -14.99 13.39 -6.53
C ARG A 485 -15.27 11.97 -6.07
N SER A 486 -14.24 11.18 -5.76
CA SER A 486 -14.42 9.79 -5.27
C SER A 486 -15.13 9.71 -3.91
N ARG A 487 -14.99 10.73 -3.06
CA ARG A 487 -15.78 10.86 -1.81
C ARG A 487 -17.27 11.13 -2.03
N LEU A 488 -17.65 11.67 -3.19
CA LEU A 488 -19.02 12.06 -3.51
C LEU A 488 -19.79 10.97 -4.29
N THR A 489 -19.09 9.96 -4.79
CA THR A 489 -19.67 8.84 -5.55
C THR A 489 -19.49 7.52 -4.80
N LEU A 490 -20.14 7.39 -3.64
CA LEU A 490 -20.51 6.06 -3.14
C LEU A 490 -21.80 5.66 -3.89
N PRO A 491 -21.80 4.63 -4.75
CA PRO A 491 -23.02 4.15 -5.36
C PRO A 491 -23.93 3.58 -4.27
N ARG A 492 -25.20 4.00 -4.25
CA ARG A 492 -26.22 3.27 -3.48
C ARG A 492 -26.27 1.84 -4.00
N SER A 493 -26.17 0.88 -3.09
CA SER A 493 -26.27 -0.55 -3.37
C SER A 493 -27.57 -0.85 -4.10
N THR A 494 -27.45 -1.45 -5.28
CA THR A 494 -28.56 -2.16 -5.93
C THR A 494 -28.60 -3.59 -5.39
N PRO A 495 -29.74 -4.07 -4.87
CA PRO A 495 -29.87 -5.46 -4.45
C PRO A 495 -29.71 -6.38 -5.66
N TRP A 496 -28.82 -7.37 -5.57
CA TRP A 496 -28.54 -8.28 -6.67
C TRP A 496 -29.44 -9.51 -6.62
N LYS A 497 -30.10 -9.81 -7.75
CA LYS A 497 -30.77 -11.08 -8.03
C LYS A 497 -29.79 -11.98 -8.78
N SER A 498 -29.44 -13.11 -8.18
CA SER A 498 -28.65 -14.15 -8.86
C SER A 498 -29.46 -14.74 -10.02
N LYS A 499 -28.92 -14.70 -11.24
CA LYS A 499 -29.38 -15.58 -12.32
C LYS A 499 -28.92 -17.00 -11.99
N LEU A 500 -29.89 -17.90 -11.89
CA LEU A 500 -29.72 -19.35 -11.81
C LEU A 500 -29.03 -19.86 -13.08
N LEU A 501 -28.01 -20.69 -12.90
CA LEU A 501 -27.71 -21.84 -13.74
C LEU A 501 -27.26 -22.99 -12.83
#